data_AF-A0A523USU5-F1
#
_entry.id   AF-A0A523USU5-F1
#
_cell.length_a   1.000
_cell.length_b   1.000
_cell.length_c   1.000
_cell.angle_alpha   90.00
_cell.angle_beta   90.00
_cell.angle_gamma   90.00
#
_symmetry.space_group_name_H-M   'P 1'
#
loop_
_entity.id
_entity.type
_entity.pdbx_description
1 polymer ?
#
loop_
_entity_poly.entity_id
_entity_poly.type
_entity_poly.pdbx_seq_one_letter_code
_entity_poly.pdbx_strand_id
1 'polypeptide(L)'
;MERLCDKIDAYEDGELTGEEGVLFEKHMESCPLCRRELDWLRSLNTLFSKMPVKRPPRGIEQAVLTALGFERKPVWTGVLGWATSGIVGAWIVLLGFLVREAALKSITPTAKGLAGIPSLFEALGHGLHAALNLLKPVGLVLTALVKATSYVPVSGIAVLAVAVGLMAAFGIWYTTREVGYARAKI
;
A
#
# COMPACT_ATOMS: atom_id res chain seq x y z
N MET A 1 -52.62 -16.77 -11.40
CA MET A 1 -52.23 -17.24 -12.75
C MET A 1 -51.87 -16.01 -13.55
N GLU A 2 -50.57 -15.76 -13.65
CA GLU A 2 -50.03 -14.75 -14.58
C GLU A 2 -50.41 -15.14 -16.01
N ARG A 3 -50.77 -14.17 -16.87
CA ARG A 3 -51.22 -14.48 -18.22
C ARG A 3 -49.98 -14.76 -19.07
N LEU A 4 -49.94 -15.90 -19.76
CA LEU A 4 -48.79 -16.29 -20.59
C LEU A 4 -48.43 -15.22 -21.65
N CYS A 5 -49.37 -14.40 -22.11
CA CYS A 5 -49.07 -13.29 -23.03
C CYS A 5 -48.20 -12.18 -22.41
N ASP A 6 -48.12 -12.07 -21.09
CA ASP A 6 -47.26 -11.09 -20.40
C ASP A 6 -45.76 -11.49 -20.49
N LYS A 7 -45.46 -12.71 -20.97
CA LYS A 7 -44.09 -13.25 -21.10
C LYS A 7 -43.45 -13.06 -22.49
N ILE A 8 -44.06 -12.26 -23.35
CA ILE A 8 -43.60 -12.10 -24.74
C ILE A 8 -42.23 -11.42 -24.83
N ASP A 9 -41.97 -10.42 -23.99
CA ASP A 9 -40.69 -9.71 -23.95
C ASP A 9 -39.57 -10.64 -23.48
N ALA A 10 -39.81 -11.37 -22.38
CA ALA A 10 -38.88 -12.37 -21.86
C ALA A 10 -38.60 -13.52 -22.85
N TYR A 11 -39.58 -13.89 -23.71
CA TYR A 11 -39.35 -14.87 -24.77
C TYR A 11 -38.44 -14.30 -25.86
N GLU A 12 -38.66 -13.06 -26.30
CA GLU A 12 -37.84 -12.42 -27.34
C GLU A 12 -36.41 -12.13 -26.86
N ASP A 13 -36.23 -11.80 -25.58
CA ASP A 13 -34.91 -11.61 -24.95
C ASP A 13 -34.21 -12.92 -24.58
N GLY A 14 -34.90 -14.06 -24.67
CA GLY A 14 -34.36 -15.39 -24.34
C GLY A 14 -34.19 -15.63 -22.83
N GLU A 15 -34.97 -14.94 -22.00
CA GLU A 15 -34.93 -15.02 -20.53
C GLU A 15 -35.83 -16.11 -19.94
N LEU A 16 -36.70 -16.73 -20.74
CA LEU A 16 -37.54 -17.82 -20.27
C LEU A 16 -36.74 -19.09 -19.97
N THR A 17 -37.05 -19.73 -18.85
CA THR A 17 -36.50 -21.07 -18.55
C THR A 17 -37.03 -22.11 -19.54
N GLY A 18 -36.38 -23.27 -19.64
CA GLY A 18 -36.75 -24.30 -20.62
C GLY A 18 -38.22 -24.77 -20.51
N GLU A 19 -38.74 -24.93 -19.29
CA GLU A 19 -40.15 -25.30 -19.08
C GLU A 19 -41.11 -24.16 -19.47
N GLU A 20 -40.76 -22.92 -19.10
CA GLU A 20 -41.56 -21.74 -19.44
C GLU A 20 -41.60 -21.48 -20.94
N GLY A 21 -40.48 -21.67 -21.64
CA GLY A 21 -40.38 -21.56 -23.09
C GLY A 21 -41.32 -22.54 -23.80
N VAL A 22 -41.31 -23.81 -23.39
CA VAL A 22 -42.21 -24.84 -23.95
C VAL A 22 -43.69 -24.50 -23.71
N LEU A 23 -44.04 -24.03 -22.51
CA LEU A 23 -45.40 -23.61 -22.20
C LEU A 23 -45.83 -22.38 -23.02
N PHE A 24 -44.93 -21.43 -23.22
CA PHE A 24 -45.17 -20.23 -24.02
C PHE A 24 -45.31 -20.55 -25.51
N GLU A 25 -44.46 -21.42 -26.07
CA GLU A 25 -44.57 -21.89 -27.45
C GLU A 25 -45.90 -22.60 -27.70
N LYS A 26 -46.30 -23.49 -26.77
CA LYS A 26 -47.62 -24.14 -26.82
C LYS A 26 -48.76 -23.11 -26.75
N HIS A 27 -48.61 -22.05 -25.95
CA HIS A 27 -49.58 -20.96 -25.92
C HIS A 27 -49.67 -20.23 -27.28
N MET A 28 -48.52 -19.93 -27.91
CA MET A 28 -48.46 -19.28 -29.23
C MET A 28 -49.10 -20.10 -30.35
N GLU A 29 -49.11 -21.43 -30.27
CA GLU A 29 -49.84 -22.29 -31.21
C GLU A 29 -51.35 -22.02 -31.16
N SER A 30 -51.89 -21.79 -29.95
CA SER A 30 -53.32 -21.58 -29.70
C SER A 30 -53.78 -20.12 -29.76
N CYS A 31 -52.87 -19.15 -29.56
CA CYS A 31 -53.20 -17.74 -29.41
C CYS A 31 -52.67 -16.89 -30.58
N PRO A 32 -53.51 -16.60 -31.60
CA PRO A 32 -53.10 -15.81 -32.77
C PRO A 32 -52.79 -14.35 -32.44
N LEU A 33 -53.34 -13.81 -31.34
CA LEU A 33 -53.05 -12.44 -30.89
C LEU A 33 -51.59 -12.32 -30.41
N CYS A 34 -51.14 -13.25 -29.55
CA CYS A 34 -49.80 -13.19 -28.99
C CYS A 34 -48.72 -13.54 -30.04
N ARG A 35 -49.07 -14.32 -31.08
CA ARG A 35 -48.24 -14.49 -32.28
C ARG A 35 -48.10 -13.20 -33.09
N ARG A 36 -49.21 -12.49 -33.35
CA ARG A 36 -49.21 -11.23 -34.08
C ARG A 36 -48.39 -10.15 -33.36
N GLU A 37 -48.50 -10.10 -32.04
CA GLU A 37 -47.71 -9.19 -31.21
C GLU A 37 -46.21 -9.50 -31.33
N LEU A 38 -45.83 -10.78 -31.28
CA LEU A 38 -44.43 -11.20 -31.43
C LEU A 38 -43.88 -10.83 -32.81
N ASP A 39 -44.65 -11.06 -33.86
CA ASP A 39 -44.29 -10.68 -35.22
C ASP A 39 -44.11 -9.15 -35.36
N TRP A 40 -44.97 -8.37 -34.68
CA TRP A 40 -44.86 -6.92 -34.64
C TRP A 40 -43.59 -6.46 -33.91
N LEU A 41 -43.28 -7.02 -32.73
CA LEU A 41 -42.04 -6.73 -31.99
C LEU A 41 -40.79 -7.07 -32.82
N ARG A 42 -40.77 -8.24 -33.48
CA ARG A 42 -39.69 -8.65 -34.39
C ARG A 42 -39.53 -7.70 -35.58
N SER A 43 -40.65 -7.21 -36.11
CA SER A 43 -40.62 -6.22 -37.19
C SER A 43 -40.00 -4.90 -36.74
N LEU A 44 -40.33 -4.43 -35.53
CA LEU A 44 -39.72 -3.25 -34.92
C LEU A 44 -38.23 -3.46 -34.70
N ASN A 45 -37.82 -4.58 -34.10
CA ASN A 45 -36.41 -4.90 -33.86
C ASN A 45 -35.61 -4.94 -35.17
N THR A 46 -36.22 -5.45 -36.26
CA THR A 46 -35.63 -5.42 -37.60
C THR A 46 -35.45 -3.99 -38.14
N LEU A 47 -36.36 -3.06 -37.82
CA LEU A 47 -36.22 -1.64 -38.17
C LEU A 47 -35.12 -0.97 -37.35
N PHE A 48 -35.07 -1.23 -36.03
CA PHE A 48 -34.06 -0.68 -35.12
C PHE A 48 -32.65 -1.17 -35.47
N SER A 49 -32.48 -2.46 -35.79
CA SER A 49 -31.18 -3.04 -36.15
C SER A 49 -30.59 -2.48 -37.45
N LYS A 50 -31.42 -1.93 -38.33
CA LYS A 50 -30.99 -1.25 -39.56
C LYS A 50 -30.61 0.21 -39.34
N MET A 51 -30.88 0.78 -38.17
CA MET A 51 -30.52 2.18 -37.91
C MET A 51 -29.01 2.33 -37.78
N PRO A 52 -28.42 3.41 -38.34
CA PRO A 52 -27.00 3.66 -38.24
C PRO A 52 -26.62 3.92 -36.78
N VAL A 53 -25.73 3.10 -36.23
CA VAL A 53 -25.13 3.33 -34.92
C VAL A 53 -24.25 4.57 -35.01
N LYS A 54 -24.71 5.69 -34.45
CA LYS A 54 -23.89 6.91 -34.33
C LYS A 54 -22.82 6.68 -33.29
N ARG A 55 -21.56 6.90 -33.66
CA ARG A 55 -20.46 6.90 -32.68
C ARG A 55 -20.66 8.06 -31.70
N PRO A 56 -20.38 7.84 -30.41
CA PRO A 56 -20.38 8.94 -29.45
C PRO A 56 -19.36 10.01 -29.87
N PRO A 57 -19.63 11.30 -29.58
CA PRO A 57 -18.68 12.36 -29.85
C PRO A 57 -17.38 12.13 -29.07
N ARG A 58 -16.25 12.54 -29.65
CA ARG A 58 -14.95 12.47 -28.97
C ARG A 58 -15.01 13.27 -27.67
N GLY A 59 -14.49 12.71 -26.58
CA GLY A 59 -14.42 13.37 -25.28
C GLY A 59 -15.65 13.21 -24.39
N ILE A 60 -16.69 12.44 -24.80
CA ILE A 60 -17.85 12.20 -23.94
C ILE A 60 -17.46 11.49 -22.63
N GLU A 61 -16.46 10.61 -22.68
CA GLU A 61 -15.93 9.93 -21.50
C GLU A 61 -15.40 10.95 -20.48
N GLN A 62 -14.56 11.90 -20.92
CA GLN A 62 -14.07 12.97 -20.06
C GLN A 62 -15.22 13.84 -19.55
N ALA A 63 -16.19 14.19 -20.41
CA ALA A 63 -17.34 15.00 -19.99
C ALA A 63 -18.16 14.30 -18.89
N VAL A 64 -18.41 13.00 -19.04
CA VAL A 64 -19.12 12.18 -18.04
C VAL A 64 -18.31 12.08 -16.75
N LEU A 65 -17.00 11.78 -16.84
CA LEU A 65 -16.14 11.68 -15.66
C LEU A 65 -16.07 13.02 -14.90
N THR A 66 -15.92 14.14 -15.60
CA THR A 66 -15.92 15.47 -15.00
C THR A 66 -17.28 15.79 -14.38
N ALA A 67 -18.39 15.47 -15.05
CA ALA A 67 -19.74 15.67 -14.50
C ALA A 67 -19.99 14.85 -13.22
N LEU A 68 -19.38 13.66 -13.11
CA LEU A 68 -19.43 12.82 -11.92
C LEU A 68 -18.42 13.22 -10.84
N GLY A 69 -17.62 14.28 -11.05
CA GLY A 69 -16.61 14.74 -10.09
C GLY A 69 -15.34 13.89 -10.06
N PHE A 70 -15.12 13.02 -11.05
CA PHE A 70 -13.84 12.33 -11.20
C PHE A 70 -12.81 13.28 -11.82
N GLU A 71 -12.01 13.91 -10.97
CA GLU A 71 -10.81 14.61 -11.42
C GLU A 71 -9.70 13.60 -11.73
N ARG A 72 -9.21 13.58 -12.98
CA ARG A 72 -8.00 12.83 -13.32
C ARG A 72 -6.80 13.52 -12.68
N LYS A 73 -6.33 13.01 -11.54
CA LYS A 73 -5.04 13.45 -10.98
C LYS A 73 -3.91 13.08 -11.96
N PRO A 74 -3.00 14.00 -12.31
CA PRO A 74 -1.93 13.70 -13.25
C PRO A 74 -0.98 12.64 -12.68
N VAL A 75 -0.68 11.60 -13.46
CA VAL A 75 0.12 10.43 -13.01
C VAL A 75 1.48 10.84 -12.42
N TRP A 76 2.03 11.98 -12.87
CA TRP A 76 3.31 12.49 -12.38
C TRP A 76 3.28 12.92 -10.89
N THR A 77 2.12 13.22 -10.30
CA THR A 77 2.04 13.53 -8.86
C THR A 77 2.39 12.31 -8.01
N GLY A 78 2.10 11.10 -8.51
CA GLY A 78 2.54 9.86 -7.89
C GLY A 78 4.06 9.71 -7.95
N VAL A 79 4.66 9.95 -9.12
CA VAL A 79 6.12 9.81 -9.32
C VAL A 79 6.92 10.81 -8.50
N LEU A 80 6.45 12.06 -8.39
CA LEU A 80 7.13 13.10 -7.62
C LEU A 80 7.18 12.76 -6.11
N GLY A 81 6.12 12.15 -5.58
CA GLY A 81 6.08 11.71 -4.18
C GLY A 81 7.08 10.61 -3.83
N TRP A 82 7.43 9.75 -4.79
CA TRP A 82 8.45 8.72 -4.59
C TRP A 82 9.86 9.31 -4.63
N ALA A 83 10.09 10.27 -5.53
CA ALA A 83 11.37 10.98 -5.62
C ALA A 83 11.68 11.74 -4.33
N THR A 84 10.71 12.46 -3.74
CA THR A 84 10.91 13.17 -2.47
C THR A 84 11.17 12.22 -1.32
N SER A 85 10.48 11.07 -1.28
CA SER A 85 10.66 10.07 -0.21
C SER A 85 12.05 9.43 -0.25
N GLY A 86 12.56 9.14 -1.45
CA GLY A 86 13.92 8.60 -1.63
C GLY A 86 15.01 9.57 -1.17
N ILE A 87 14.85 10.87 -1.46
CA ILE A 87 15.80 11.91 -1.05
C ILE A 87 15.86 12.01 0.49
N VAL A 88 14.71 12.07 1.16
CA VAL A 88 14.66 12.15 2.63
C VAL A 88 15.29 10.92 3.27
N GLY A 89 15.01 9.71 2.75
CA GLY A 89 15.63 8.48 3.23
C GLY A 89 17.16 8.48 3.09
N ALA A 90 17.69 8.92 1.95
CA ALA A 90 19.13 9.01 1.71
C ALA A 90 19.82 9.97 2.70
N TRP A 91 19.21 11.12 2.99
CA TRP A 91 19.74 12.09 3.95
C TRP A 91 19.78 11.55 5.38
N ILE A 92 18.78 10.79 5.81
CA ILE A 92 18.74 10.17 7.14
C ILE A 92 19.89 9.16 7.31
N VAL A 93 20.12 8.32 6.30
CA VAL A 93 21.22 7.34 6.31
C VAL A 93 22.58 8.04 6.35
N LEU A 94 22.76 9.08 5.53
CA LEU A 94 23.98 9.87 5.50
C LEU A 94 24.26 10.55 6.85
N LEU A 95 23.26 11.18 7.45
CA LEU A 95 23.37 11.81 8.78
C LEU A 95 23.74 10.79 9.85
N GLY A 96 23.08 9.62 9.86
CA GLY A 96 23.40 8.54 10.80
C GLY A 96 24.84 8.04 10.67
N PHE A 97 25.35 7.94 9.44
CA PHE A 97 26.73 7.56 9.17
C PHE A 97 27.74 8.59 9.71
N LEU A 98 27.50 9.87 9.45
CA LEU A 98 28.36 10.96 9.93
C LEU A 98 28.41 11.05 11.46
N VAL A 99 27.26 10.88 12.14
CA VAL A 99 27.20 10.86 13.61
C VAL A 99 27.98 9.67 14.19
N ARG A 100 27.87 8.49 13.56
CA ARG A 100 28.62 7.29 13.98
C ARG A 100 30.13 7.50 13.91
N GLU A 101 30.64 8.07 12.81
CA GLU A 101 32.07 8.33 12.68
C GLU A 101 32.58 9.34 13.72
N ALA A 102 31.82 10.40 13.98
CA ALA A 102 32.14 11.38 15.00
C ALA A 102 32.21 10.74 16.41
N ALA A 103 31.26 9.87 16.73
CA ALA A 103 31.22 9.16 18.01
C ALA A 103 32.39 8.17 18.19
N LEU A 104 32.85 7.51 17.12
CA LEU A 104 34.01 6.61 17.20
C LEU A 104 35.32 7.39 17.44
N LYS A 105 35.45 8.57 16.83
CA LYS A 105 36.64 9.42 17.01
C LYS A 105 36.74 9.97 18.44
N SER A 106 35.60 10.31 19.08
CA SER A 106 35.59 10.86 20.45
C SER A 106 35.93 9.85 21.55
N ILE A 107 35.87 8.54 21.28
CA ILE A 107 36.16 7.49 22.29
C ILE A 107 37.66 7.16 22.37
N THR A 108 38.49 7.59 21.41
CA THR A 108 39.91 7.21 21.35
C THR A 108 40.95 8.10 22.05
N PRO A 109 40.67 9.26 22.69
CA PRO A 109 41.74 10.13 23.16
C PRO A 109 42.11 9.87 24.63
N THR A 110 42.58 8.68 25.02
CA THR A 110 43.22 8.50 26.35
C THR A 110 44.14 7.29 26.51
N ALA A 111 44.48 6.53 25.46
CA ALA A 111 45.41 5.41 25.60
C ALA A 111 46.90 5.82 25.63
N LYS A 112 47.24 7.04 25.17
CA LYS A 112 48.65 7.50 25.08
C LYS A 112 49.15 8.27 26.31
N GLY A 113 48.29 8.58 27.29
CA GLY A 113 48.66 9.31 28.51
C GLY A 113 49.13 8.44 29.69
N LEU A 114 49.01 7.11 29.61
CA LEU A 114 49.25 6.19 30.73
C LEU A 114 50.58 5.40 30.66
N ALA A 115 51.40 5.62 29.63
CA ALA A 115 52.68 4.91 29.47
C ALA A 115 53.79 5.31 30.45
N GLY A 116 53.56 6.28 31.35
CA GLY A 116 54.55 6.80 32.30
C GLY A 116 54.35 6.42 33.78
N ILE A 117 53.38 5.58 34.12
CA ILE A 117 52.98 5.31 35.52
C ILE A 117 53.41 3.92 36.10
N PRO A 118 54.50 3.24 35.70
CA PRO A 118 54.94 2.06 36.47
C PRO A 118 55.55 2.41 37.83
N SER A 119 56.23 3.55 37.97
CA SER A 119 57.01 3.88 39.20
C SER A 119 56.18 4.51 40.34
N LEU A 120 54.93 4.91 40.07
CA LEU A 120 54.01 5.47 41.07
C LEU A 120 53.17 4.38 41.75
N PHE A 121 53.10 3.17 41.17
CA PHE A 121 52.24 2.08 41.64
C PHE A 121 52.83 1.32 42.84
N GLU A 122 54.16 1.26 42.97
CA GLU A 122 54.82 0.61 44.11
C GLU A 122 54.69 1.43 45.42
N ALA A 123 54.62 2.76 45.34
CA ALA A 123 54.47 3.63 46.52
C ALA A 123 53.02 3.70 47.03
N LEU A 124 52.02 3.39 46.20
CA LEU A 124 50.60 3.49 46.53
C LEU A 124 49.96 2.16 46.96
N GLY A 125 50.65 1.02 46.78
CA GLY A 125 50.10 -0.33 46.96
C GLY A 125 49.44 -0.63 48.31
N HIS A 126 49.88 0.02 49.40
CA HIS A 126 49.30 -0.21 50.73
C HIS A 126 48.10 0.69 51.08
N GLY A 127 47.98 1.88 50.48
CA GLY A 127 46.79 2.74 50.62
C GLY A 127 45.69 2.42 49.60
N LEU A 128 46.09 1.96 48.42
CA LEU A 128 45.20 1.74 47.27
C LEU A 128 44.27 0.53 47.46
N HIS A 129 44.67 -0.49 48.22
CA HIS A 129 43.82 -1.67 48.45
C HIS A 129 42.56 -1.36 49.28
N ALA A 130 42.64 -0.39 50.20
CA ALA A 130 41.49 0.10 50.96
C ALA A 130 40.59 1.02 50.12
N ALA A 131 41.18 1.89 49.30
CA ALA A 131 40.45 2.77 48.40
C ALA A 131 39.77 2.03 47.23
N LEU A 132 40.38 0.97 46.69
CA LEU A 132 39.80 0.15 45.62
C LEU A 132 38.58 -0.67 46.05
N ASN A 133 38.49 -1.05 47.33
CA ASN A 133 37.27 -1.69 47.86
C ASN A 133 36.08 -0.72 47.94
N LEU A 134 36.32 0.59 48.05
CA LEU A 134 35.29 1.63 47.94
C LEU A 134 34.88 1.93 46.48
N LEU A 135 35.73 1.62 45.50
CA LEU A 135 35.45 1.80 44.07
C LEU A 135 34.82 0.58 43.36
N LYS A 136 34.72 -0.58 44.03
CA LYS A 136 33.99 -1.74 43.50
C LYS A 136 32.56 -1.44 43.00
N PRO A 137 31.70 -0.67 43.72
CA PRO A 137 30.39 -0.32 43.19
C PRO A 137 30.47 0.59 41.96
N VAL A 138 31.47 1.47 41.87
CA VAL A 138 31.68 2.35 40.71
C VAL A 138 32.07 1.53 39.47
N GLY A 139 32.94 0.53 39.62
CA GLY A 139 33.27 -0.41 38.53
C GLY A 139 32.06 -1.22 38.06
N LEU A 140 31.15 -1.59 38.97
CA LEU A 140 29.91 -2.30 38.66
C LEU A 140 28.92 -1.39 37.93
N VAL A 141 28.82 -0.11 38.32
CA VAL A 141 28.02 0.90 37.63
C VAL A 141 28.60 1.27 36.27
N LEU A 142 29.92 1.39 36.14
CA LEU A 142 30.58 1.67 34.85
C LEU A 142 30.47 0.47 33.90
N THR A 143 30.65 -0.76 34.37
CA THR A 143 30.44 -1.95 33.52
C THR A 143 28.96 -2.14 33.16
N ALA A 144 28.03 -1.77 34.04
CA ALA A 144 26.60 -1.72 33.72
C ALA A 144 26.27 -0.62 32.70
N LEU A 145 26.86 0.58 32.81
CA LEU A 145 26.71 1.67 31.84
C LEU A 145 27.33 1.35 30.50
N VAL A 146 28.54 0.78 30.47
CA VAL A 146 29.19 0.33 29.23
C VAL A 146 28.37 -0.79 28.60
N LYS A 147 27.90 -1.77 29.38
CA LYS A 147 26.96 -2.80 28.87
C LYS A 147 25.66 -2.18 28.35
N ALA A 148 25.09 -1.19 29.04
CA ALA A 148 23.87 -0.48 28.62
C ALA A 148 24.07 0.32 27.32
N THR A 149 25.25 0.91 27.10
CA THR A 149 25.58 1.60 25.84
C THR A 149 25.94 0.64 24.70
N SER A 150 26.55 -0.52 24.99
CA SER A 150 26.68 -1.63 24.03
C SER A 150 25.35 -2.36 23.79
N TYR A 151 24.32 -2.04 24.59
CA TYR A 151 22.91 -2.38 24.43
C TYR A 151 22.13 -1.26 23.72
N VAL A 152 22.77 -0.39 22.94
CA VAL A 152 22.12 0.11 21.72
C VAL A 152 22.21 -1.05 20.73
N PRO A 153 21.21 -1.96 20.73
CA PRO A 153 21.48 -3.29 20.25
C PRO A 153 21.52 -3.21 18.73
N VAL A 154 22.02 -4.26 18.09
CA VAL A 154 21.72 -4.55 16.68
C VAL A 154 20.20 -4.43 16.41
N SER A 155 19.36 -4.54 17.44
CA SER A 155 17.93 -4.22 17.42
C SER A 155 17.58 -2.76 17.12
N GLY A 156 18.40 -1.75 17.44
CA GLY A 156 18.11 -0.35 17.07
C GLY A 156 18.20 -0.13 15.57
N ILE A 157 19.22 -0.72 14.94
CA ILE A 157 19.38 -0.74 13.47
C ILE A 157 18.29 -1.62 12.85
N ALA A 158 17.97 -2.77 13.45
CA ALA A 158 16.91 -3.64 12.97
C ALA A 158 15.52 -2.98 13.09
N VAL A 159 15.24 -2.24 14.16
CA VAL A 159 13.98 -1.51 14.37
C VAL A 159 13.86 -0.36 13.36
N LEU A 160 14.95 0.37 13.09
CA LEU A 160 14.96 1.38 12.02
C LEU A 160 14.77 0.75 10.64
N ALA A 161 15.42 -0.37 10.35
CA ALA A 161 15.26 -1.09 9.09
C ALA A 161 13.84 -1.64 8.91
N VAL A 162 13.23 -2.17 9.97
CA VAL A 162 11.84 -2.64 9.99
C VAL A 162 10.88 -1.46 9.83
N ALA A 163 11.11 -0.34 10.52
CA ALA A 163 10.27 0.86 10.39
C ALA A 163 10.32 1.43 8.97
N VAL A 164 11.51 1.52 8.37
CA VAL A 164 11.68 1.96 6.97
C VAL A 164 11.03 0.97 5.99
N GLY A 165 11.21 -0.33 6.22
CA GLY A 165 10.58 -1.38 5.42
C GLY A 165 9.06 -1.35 5.48
N LEU A 166 8.48 -1.13 6.67
CA LEU A 166 7.04 -0.98 6.87
C LEU A 166 6.51 0.28 6.21
N MET A 167 7.23 1.41 6.28
CA MET A 167 6.84 2.64 5.58
C MET A 167 6.87 2.48 4.06
N ALA A 168 7.90 1.80 3.52
CA ALA A 168 7.98 1.50 2.09
C ALA A 168 6.85 0.56 1.64
N ALA A 169 6.60 -0.52 2.40
CA ALA A 169 5.51 -1.46 2.12
C ALA A 169 4.13 -0.79 2.21
N PHE A 170 3.93 0.09 3.19
CA PHE A 170 2.71 0.88 3.33
C PHE A 170 2.51 1.86 2.17
N GLY A 171 3.58 2.52 1.71
CA GLY A 171 3.54 3.39 0.53
C GLY A 171 3.19 2.63 -0.76
N ILE A 172 3.78 1.44 -0.97
CA ILE A 172 3.45 0.55 -2.09
C ILE A 172 2.00 0.08 -2.02
N TRP A 173 1.54 -0.36 -0.83
CA TRP A 173 0.16 -0.79 -0.63
C TRP A 173 -0.85 0.35 -0.85
N TYR A 174 -0.57 1.54 -0.33
CA TYR A 174 -1.44 2.71 -0.49
C TYR A 174 -1.59 3.12 -1.96
N THR A 175 -0.47 3.18 -2.69
CA THR A 175 -0.46 3.55 -4.12
C THR A 175 -1.14 2.50 -5.00
N THR A 176 -0.88 1.21 -4.76
CA THR A 176 -1.55 0.12 -5.48
C THR A 176 -3.05 0.05 -5.19
N ARG A 177 -3.48 0.38 -3.97
CA ARG A 177 -4.90 0.40 -3.60
C ARG A 177 -5.66 1.56 -4.24
N GLU A 178 -5.07 2.76 -4.33
CA GLU A 178 -5.68 3.88 -5.07
C GLU A 178 -5.82 3.54 -6.57
N VAL A 179 -4.81 2.90 -7.17
CA VAL A 179 -4.87 2.45 -8.56
C VAL A 179 -5.88 1.31 -8.74
N GLY A 180 -6.02 0.42 -7.76
CA GLY A 180 -7.00 -0.68 -7.76
C GLY A 180 -8.45 -0.20 -7.64
N TYR A 181 -8.74 0.78 -6.77
CA TYR A 181 -10.08 1.38 -6.67
C TYR A 181 -10.48 2.14 -7.94
N ALA A 182 -9.51 2.72 -8.65
CA ALA A 182 -9.77 3.35 -9.95
C ALA A 182 -10.14 2.33 -11.05
N ARG A 183 -9.78 1.04 -10.88
CA ARG A 183 -10.03 -0.03 -11.87
C ARG A 183 -11.27 -0.87 -11.59
N ALA A 184 -11.69 -0.98 -10.32
CA ALA A 184 -12.85 -1.79 -9.91
C ALA A 184 -14.22 -1.06 -10.03
N LYS A 185 -14.22 0.21 -10.47
CA LYS A 185 -15.43 1.01 -10.72
C LYS A 185 -15.73 1.24 -12.21
N ILE A 186 -15.03 0.53 -13.09
CA ILE A 186 -15.33 0.41 -14.53
C ILE A 186 -16.05 -0.92 -14.71
#